data_AF-A0A1Y0KR83-F1
#
_entry.id   AF-A0A1Y0KR83-F1
#
_cell.length_a   1.000
_cell.length_b   1.000
_cell.length_c   1.000
_cell.angle_alpha   90.00
_cell.angle_beta   90.00
_cell.angle_gamma   90.00
#
_symmetry.space_group_name_H-M   'P 1'
#
loop_
_entity.id
_entity.type
_entity.pdbx_description
1 polymer ?
#
loop_
_entity_poly.entity_id
_entity_poly.type
_entity_poly.pdbx_seq_one_letter_code
_entity_poly.pdbx_strand_id
1 'polypeptide(L)' 'MQAHQPKGGTDKATTERTRPPMASHRLCLPSICDICGNARSTRKHSTCSRLRQQRKSVEWAARMAEHAAAKLAKGKRYAR' A
#
# COMPACT_ATOMS: atom_id res chain seq x y z
N MET A 1 -23.29 35.45 -12.98
CA MET A 1 -23.31 34.40 -14.03
C MET A 1 -23.18 33.05 -13.35
N GLN A 2 -24.25 32.26 -13.34
CA GLN A 2 -24.30 30.90 -12.78
C GLN A 2 -23.66 29.92 -13.77
N ALA A 3 -22.82 28.99 -13.31
CA ALA A 3 -22.39 27.85 -14.10
C ALA A 3 -22.77 26.56 -13.36
N HIS A 4 -23.82 25.93 -13.86
CA HIS A 4 -24.27 24.60 -13.45
C HIS A 4 -23.20 23.57 -13.82
N GLN A 5 -22.82 22.71 -12.88
CA GLN A 5 -22.03 21.51 -13.18
C GLN A 5 -22.96 20.32 -13.46
N PRO A 6 -22.67 19.48 -14.47
CA PRO A 6 -23.49 18.32 -14.79
C PRO A 6 -23.27 17.18 -13.78
N LYS A 7 -24.37 16.55 -13.35
CA LYS A 7 -24.35 15.33 -12.52
C LYS A 7 -24.02 14.12 -13.40
N GLY A 8 -22.79 13.59 -13.25
CA GLY A 8 -22.36 12.34 -13.88
C GLY A 8 -23.02 11.12 -13.24
N GLY A 9 -23.58 10.26 -14.09
CA GLY A 9 -24.42 9.11 -13.77
C GLY A 9 -23.71 7.91 -13.14
N THR A 10 -24.56 7.04 -12.58
CA THR A 10 -24.21 5.82 -11.87
C THR A 10 -24.19 4.62 -12.82
N ASP A 11 -23.06 4.35 -13.44
CA ASP A 11 -22.83 3.07 -14.13
C ASP A 11 -21.90 2.21 -13.27
N LYS A 12 -22.48 1.23 -12.57
CA LYS A 12 -21.71 0.24 -11.79
C LYS A 12 -21.06 -0.77 -12.74
N ALA A 13 -19.91 -0.42 -13.28
CA ALA A 13 -19.01 -1.38 -13.90
C ALA A 13 -18.34 -2.24 -12.79
N THR A 14 -18.69 -3.53 -12.74
CA THR A 14 -18.03 -4.53 -11.90
C THR A 14 -16.68 -4.89 -12.52
N THR A 15 -15.71 -3.98 -12.42
CA THR A 15 -14.31 -4.27 -12.75
C THR A 15 -13.70 -5.00 -11.57
N GLU A 16 -13.18 -6.20 -11.77
CA GLU A 16 -12.44 -6.97 -10.78
C GLU A 16 -11.30 -6.09 -10.23
N ARG A 17 -11.47 -5.56 -9.01
CA ARG A 17 -10.59 -4.54 -8.46
C ARG A 17 -9.25 -5.16 -8.08
N THR A 18 -8.21 -4.92 -8.89
CA THR A 18 -6.82 -5.33 -8.60
C THR A 18 -6.30 -4.76 -7.29
N ARG A 19 -6.84 -3.62 -6.83
CA ARG A 19 -6.45 -2.97 -5.58
C ARG A 19 -7.59 -3.01 -4.55
N PRO A 20 -7.34 -3.50 -3.32
CA PRO A 20 -8.34 -3.47 -2.26
C PRO A 20 -8.85 -2.03 -2.02
N PRO A 21 -10.09 -1.88 -1.51
CA PRO A 21 -10.64 -0.58 -1.19
C PRO A 21 -9.71 0.18 -0.24
N MET A 22 -9.63 1.50 -0.39
CA MET A 22 -8.94 2.35 0.59
C MET A 22 -9.55 2.10 1.97
N ALA A 23 -8.74 2.15 3.03
CA ALA A 23 -9.20 1.92 4.38
C ALA A 23 -10.36 2.88 4.71
N SER A 24 -11.53 2.31 5.03
CA SER A 24 -12.76 3.06 5.35
C SER A 24 -12.71 3.70 6.75
N HIS A 25 -11.81 3.25 7.62
CA HIS A 25 -11.59 3.81 8.95
C HIS A 25 -10.30 4.61 9.04
N ARG A 26 -10.28 5.62 9.91
CA ARG A 26 -9.06 6.35 10.24
C ARG A 26 -8.06 5.37 10.82
N LEU A 27 -6.88 5.29 10.21
CA LEU A 27 -5.72 4.66 10.82
C LEU A 27 -5.37 5.52 12.04
N CYS A 28 -5.65 5.04 13.26
CA CYS A 28 -5.12 5.65 14.47
C CYS A 28 -3.60 5.41 14.49
N LEU A 29 -2.85 6.26 13.78
CA LEU A 29 -1.40 6.20 13.84
C LEU A 29 -0.95 6.60 15.26
N PRO A 30 0.02 5.88 15.85
CA PRO A 30 0.53 6.23 17.17
C PRO A 30 1.08 7.66 17.19
N SER A 31 0.79 8.43 18.24
CA SER A 31 1.35 9.78 18.40
C SER A 31 2.88 9.78 18.54
N ILE A 32 3.47 8.63 18.86
CA ILE A 32 4.91 8.43 19.02
C ILE A 32 5.51 7.69 17.81
N CYS A 33 6.71 8.10 17.41
CA CYS A 33 7.51 7.42 16.39
C CYS A 33 8.16 6.16 16.99
N ASP A 34 7.88 5.01 16.38
CA ASP A 34 8.44 3.69 16.72
C ASP A 34 9.96 3.55 16.44
N ILE A 35 10.57 4.49 15.69
CA ILE A 35 12.00 4.44 15.38
C ILE A 35 12.81 5.26 16.38
N CYS A 36 12.37 6.48 16.69
CA CYS A 36 13.12 7.42 17.52
C CYS A 36 12.47 7.73 18.87
N GLY A 37 11.29 7.18 19.17
CA GLY A 37 10.58 7.37 20.44
C GLY A 37 9.99 8.77 20.65
N ASN A 38 10.21 9.71 19.73
CA ASN A 38 9.70 11.08 19.83
C ASN A 38 8.27 11.20 19.29
N ALA A 39 7.56 12.26 19.69
CA ALA A 39 6.24 12.57 19.16
C ALA A 39 6.30 12.86 17.65
N ARG A 40 5.44 12.21 16.85
CA ARG A 40 5.34 12.36 15.38
C ARG A 40 4.99 13.78 14.94
N SER A 41 4.42 14.59 15.82
CA SER A 41 4.16 16.02 15.58
C SER A 41 5.45 16.83 15.40
N THR A 42 6.59 16.32 15.88
CA THR A 42 7.89 16.99 15.70
C THR A 42 8.37 16.86 14.25
N ARG A 43 8.98 17.91 13.69
CA ARG A 43 9.42 17.97 12.28
C ARG A 43 10.72 17.18 11.98
N LYS A 44 11.23 16.35 12.90
CA LYS A 44 12.57 15.73 12.81
C LYS A 44 12.58 14.29 12.27
N HIS A 45 11.61 13.90 11.45
CA HIS A 45 11.39 12.49 11.06
C HIS A 45 11.89 12.09 9.67
N SER A 46 12.66 12.92 8.96
CA SER A 46 13.15 12.59 7.61
C SER A 46 13.95 11.27 7.57
N THR A 47 14.89 11.09 8.51
CA THR A 47 15.70 9.87 8.63
C THR A 47 14.85 8.65 9.01
N CYS A 48 13.91 8.83 9.95
CA CYS A 48 12.99 7.76 10.36
C CYS A 48 12.13 7.29 9.18
N SER A 49 11.60 8.23 8.38
CA SER A 49 10.81 7.92 7.19
C SER A 49 11.63 7.14 6.16
N ARG A 50 12.89 7.52 5.93
CA ARG A 50 13.79 6.81 5.02
C ARG A 50 14.06 5.38 5.48
N LEU A 51 14.34 5.17 6.77
CA LEU A 51 14.54 3.83 7.32
C LEU A 51 13.29 2.95 7.15
N ARG A 52 12.12 3.54 7.36
CA ARG A 52 10.82 2.87 7.19
C ARG A 52 10.59 2.41 5.75
N GLN A 53 10.94 3.27 4.78
CA GLN A 53 10.89 2.93 3.35
C GLN A 53 11.88 1.81 3.00
N GLN A 54 13.10 1.86 3.54
CA GLN A 54 14.10 0.81 3.34
C GLN A 54 13.62 -0.54 3.88
N ARG A 55 13.13 -0.59 5.14
CA ARG A 55 12.57 -1.83 5.72
C ARG A 55 11.46 -2.42 4.85
N LYS A 56 10.53 -1.57 4.39
CA LYS A 56 9.44 -1.99 3.49
C LYS A 56 9.94 -2.52 2.15
N SER A 57 11.02 -1.94 1.61
CA SER A 57 11.64 -2.45 0.38
C SER A 57 12.29 -3.81 0.58
N VAL A 58 12.92 -4.06 1.74
CA VAL A 58 13.51 -5.36 2.10
C VAL A 58 12.41 -6.41 2.27
N GLU A 59 11.34 -6.08 3.02
CA GLU A 59 10.17 -6.96 3.17
C GLU A 59 9.54 -7.29 1.82
N TRP A 60 9.43 -6.31 0.93
CA TRP A 60 8.91 -6.52 -0.41
C TRP A 60 9.80 -7.44 -1.25
N ALA A 61 11.13 -7.26 -1.19
CA ALA A 61 12.08 -8.12 -1.88
C ALA A 61 11.98 -9.57 -1.39
N ALA A 62 11.89 -9.78 -0.07
CA ALA A 62 11.70 -11.10 0.52
C ALA A 62 10.40 -11.75 0.03
N ARG A 63 9.27 -11.02 0.07
CA ARG A 63 7.99 -11.51 -0.43
C ARG A 63 8.01 -11.87 -1.92
N MET A 64 8.73 -11.10 -2.74
CA MET A 64 8.90 -11.42 -4.17
C MET A 64 9.75 -12.68 -4.37
N ALA A 65 10.80 -12.87 -3.57
CA ALA A 65 11.63 -14.07 -3.60
C ALA A 65 10.81 -15.32 -3.21
N GLU A 66 10.02 -15.24 -2.15
CA GLU A 66 9.08 -16.30 -1.75
C GLU A 66 8.06 -16.61 -2.84
N HIS A 67 7.50 -15.58 -3.47
CA HIS A 67 6.54 -15.77 -4.56
C HIS A 67 7.21 -16.40 -5.80
N ALA A 68 8.45 -16.04 -6.11
CA ALA A 68 9.23 -16.67 -7.18
C ALA A 68 9.54 -18.14 -6.85
N ALA A 69 9.98 -18.43 -5.62
CA ALA A 69 10.22 -19.80 -5.15
C ALA A 69 8.93 -20.64 -5.20
N ALA A 70 7.80 -20.09 -4.77
CA ALA A 70 6.50 -20.74 -4.86
C ALA A 70 6.10 -21.01 -6.32
N LYS A 71 6.39 -20.10 -7.26
CA LYS A 71 6.16 -20.33 -8.70
C LYS A 71 7.04 -21.43 -9.28
N LEU A 72 8.31 -21.51 -8.88
CA LEU A 72 9.22 -22.57 -9.31
C LEU A 72 8.80 -23.94 -8.73
N ALA A 73 8.48 -23.99 -7.45
CA ALA A 73 8.04 -25.21 -6.75
C ALA A 73 6.71 -25.75 -7.28
N LYS A 74 5.80 -24.89 -7.75
CA LYS A 74 4.50 -25.32 -8.29
C LYS A 74 4.61 -26.08 -9.63
N GLY A 75 5.79 -26.10 -10.25
CA GLY A 75 6.03 -26.70 -11.57
C GLY A 75 5.24 -26.00 -12.68
N LYS A 76 5.65 -26.17 -13.95
CA LYS A 76 4.81 -25.74 -15.07
C LYS A 76 3.55 -26.61 -15.07
N ARG A 77 2.40 -26.00 -14.81
CA ARG A 77 1.10 -26.68 -14.73
C ARG A 77 0.66 -27.32 -16.04
N TYR A 78 1.37 -27.06 -17.15
CA TYR A 78 1.11 -27.62 -18.47
C TYR A 78 2.45 -28.00 -19.11
N ALA A 79 2.63 -29.29 -19.38
CA ALA A 79 3.58 -29.76 -20.39
C ALA A 79 3.02 -29.35 -21.76
N ARG A 80 3.87 -28.76 -22.60
CA ARG A 80 3.50 -28.32 -23.95
C ARG A 80 3.95 -29.36 -24.95
#